data_AF-A0A7Z1AXH1-F1
#
_entry.id   AF-A0A7Z1AXH1-F1
#
_cell.length_a   1.000
_cell.length_b   1.000
_cell.length_c   1.000
_cell.angle_alpha   90.00
_cell.angle_beta   90.00
_cell.angle_gamma   90.00
#
_symmetry.space_group_name_H-M   'P 1'
#
loop_
_entity.id
_entity.type
_entity.pdbx_description
1 polymer ?
#
loop_
_entity_poly.entity_id
_entity_poly.type
_entity_poly.pdbx_seq_one_letter_code
_entity_poly.pdbx_strand_id
1 'polypeptide(L)'
;MADERIDALRAELAGLTGGARLLPLIRLGQGLAERYWRRGMSQPGSRADLDEAIERLEEAYGHARAEDSYRGTAAAYVGWLRAARHTAHGEADEDREAGLAMLEVALATPELNPMMRTMCLVGAGQLYVSRVMVYLQTPGEMMNLMAGKAPPQIATQADRAAECLREVIDRPQLSADMVEGVRAMLAMVEIMRGMLRGAGAGMDFGGLGEAMASIQKFQSRVAAPGIVRPNTSFIDFGAINDLMRADVLNRPVMVMREEHRPTVVEAEIAEPEPEPEPEPEPEPAPDRDGLRAMVLAALRHENDLAALLDPATAAPDVAAVDDAVALARTVVDLDDGQPATAGDWFALAVALGLRHRLDPEAEDGEDRTAGLRALHTALRALPPGDPGSVTLLTCLGAFLHPDRPVEDTLADVAEEFADRIDAVIVTGGITAAGELATLHALRCLCRAAVAFAELGRAPVPVEYPWRAPLLAAMRATGL
;
A
#
# COMPACT_ATOMS: atom_id res chain seq x y z
N MET A 1 15.37 -3.92 11.68
CA MET A 1 15.02 -2.63 11.04
C MET A 1 14.00 -1.81 11.84
N ALA A 2 12.70 -2.14 11.90
CA ALA A 2 11.71 -1.27 12.59
C ALA A 2 11.98 -1.06 14.09
N ASP A 3 12.35 -2.11 14.82
CA ASP A 3 12.67 -1.99 16.26
C ASP A 3 13.94 -1.14 16.51
N GLU A 4 14.97 -1.31 15.68
CA GLU A 4 16.21 -0.50 15.75
C GLU A 4 15.92 0.98 15.47
N ARG A 5 15.03 1.26 14.51
CA ARG A 5 14.60 2.63 14.20
C ARG A 5 13.82 3.26 15.36
N ILE A 6 12.94 2.51 16.03
CA ILE A 6 12.21 2.97 17.23
C ILE A 6 13.21 3.29 18.35
N ASP A 7 14.18 2.42 18.59
CA ASP A 7 15.18 2.62 19.65
C ASP A 7 16.12 3.80 19.32
N ALA A 8 16.49 3.99 18.06
CA ALA A 8 17.26 5.16 17.62
C ALA A 8 16.50 6.47 17.85
N LEU A 9 15.19 6.51 17.53
CA LEU A 9 14.36 7.70 17.77
C LEU A 9 14.17 7.99 19.26
N ARG A 10 14.05 6.96 20.10
CA ARG A 10 14.02 7.12 21.57
C ARG A 10 15.34 7.70 22.10
N ALA A 11 16.47 7.23 21.58
CA ALA A 11 17.79 7.74 21.95
C ALA A 11 17.98 9.20 21.50
N GLU A 12 17.57 9.54 20.28
CA GLU A 12 17.56 10.91 19.76
C GLU A 12 16.72 11.83 20.67
N LEU A 13 15.50 11.41 21.01
CA LEU A 13 14.60 12.18 21.88
C LEU A 13 15.15 12.41 23.29
N ALA A 14 16.02 11.55 23.82
CA ALA A 14 16.62 11.77 25.13
C ALA A 14 17.49 13.03 25.19
N GLY A 15 18.02 13.49 24.05
CA GLY A 15 18.83 14.71 23.93
C GLY A 15 18.07 15.97 23.56
N LEU A 16 16.77 15.88 23.24
CA LEU A 16 15.99 16.99 22.69
C LEU A 16 14.97 17.55 23.69
N THR A 17 14.72 18.86 23.63
CA THR A 17 13.73 19.56 24.47
C THR A 17 12.87 20.52 23.65
N GLY A 18 11.67 20.83 24.14
CA GLY A 18 10.77 21.81 23.52
C GLY A 18 10.38 21.47 22.08
N GLY A 19 10.27 22.49 21.23
CA GLY A 19 9.84 22.33 19.82
C GLY A 19 10.75 21.45 18.98
N ALA A 20 12.03 21.28 19.33
CA ALA A 20 12.95 20.38 18.64
C ALA A 20 12.51 18.90 18.72
N ARG A 21 11.67 18.54 19.71
CA ARG A 21 11.13 17.18 19.86
C ARG A 21 10.01 16.86 18.87
N LEU A 22 9.40 17.87 18.23
CA LEU A 22 8.16 17.71 17.44
C LEU A 22 8.29 16.63 16.36
N LEU A 23 9.24 16.76 15.43
CA LEU A 23 9.38 15.83 14.32
C LEU A 23 9.84 14.43 14.75
N PRO A 24 10.83 14.28 15.66
CA PRO A 24 11.21 12.96 16.17
C PRO A 24 10.07 12.25 16.92
N LEU A 25 9.23 12.98 17.67
CA LEU A 25 8.05 12.40 18.33
C LEU A 25 7.01 11.90 17.32
N ILE A 26 6.74 12.67 16.25
CA ILE A 26 5.83 12.21 15.16
C ILE A 26 6.36 10.93 14.53
N ARG A 27 7.66 10.90 14.19
CA ARG A 27 8.32 9.73 13.59
C ARG A 27 8.30 8.51 14.52
N LEU A 28 8.50 8.72 15.83
CA LEU A 28 8.43 7.65 16.83
C LEU A 28 7.01 7.12 16.96
N GLY A 29 6.02 8.00 17.06
CA GLY A 29 4.61 7.63 17.12
C GLY A 29 4.15 6.83 15.89
N GLN A 30 4.58 7.24 14.68
CA GLN A 30 4.35 6.49 13.46
C GLN A 30 4.97 5.07 13.51
N GLY A 31 6.24 4.96 13.90
CA GLY A 31 6.91 3.64 13.99
C GLY A 31 6.28 2.72 15.04
N LEU A 32 5.84 3.27 16.18
CA LEU A 32 5.11 2.51 17.20
C LEU A 32 3.73 2.06 16.70
N ALA A 33 2.98 2.94 16.02
CA ALA A 33 1.71 2.58 15.40
C ALA A 33 1.88 1.49 14.34
N GLU A 34 2.91 1.58 13.53
CA GLU A 34 3.23 0.59 12.50
C GLU A 34 3.57 -0.78 13.11
N ARG A 35 4.37 -0.79 14.19
CA ARG A 35 4.64 -2.00 14.97
C ARG A 35 3.38 -2.59 15.60
N TYR A 36 2.49 -1.75 16.13
CA TYR A 36 1.18 -2.17 16.64
C TYR A 36 0.38 -2.92 15.58
N TRP A 37 0.26 -2.34 14.39
CA TRP A 37 -0.50 -2.95 13.30
C TRP A 37 0.13 -4.24 12.77
N ARG A 38 1.47 -4.24 12.65
CA ARG A 38 2.23 -5.39 12.18
C ARG A 38 2.09 -6.59 13.11
N ARG A 39 2.16 -6.35 14.43
CA ARG A 39 1.91 -7.39 15.44
C ARG A 39 0.45 -7.87 15.37
N GLY A 40 -0.47 -6.95 15.08
CA GLY A 40 -1.89 -7.23 14.98
C GLY A 40 -2.62 -6.86 16.26
N MET A 41 -3.85 -6.38 16.08
CA MET A 41 -4.70 -5.83 17.15
C MET A 41 -4.99 -6.81 18.30
N SER A 42 -4.97 -8.11 18.03
CA SER A 42 -5.32 -9.14 19.01
C SER A 42 -4.14 -9.70 19.81
N GLN A 43 -2.90 -9.34 19.46
CA GLN A 43 -1.72 -9.93 20.07
C GLN A 43 -1.39 -9.33 21.46
N PRO A 44 -0.94 -10.15 22.42
CA PRO A 44 -0.41 -9.65 23.69
C PRO A 44 0.75 -8.68 23.44
N GLY A 45 0.63 -7.46 23.97
CA GLY A 45 1.67 -6.43 23.86
C GLY A 45 1.48 -5.41 22.72
N SER A 46 0.62 -5.68 21.73
CA SER A 46 0.33 -4.69 20.68
C SER A 46 -0.32 -3.43 21.27
N ARG A 47 -1.22 -3.58 22.25
CA ARG A 47 -1.80 -2.46 22.99
C ARG A 47 -0.76 -1.52 23.61
N ALA A 48 0.33 -2.05 24.16
CA ALA A 48 1.35 -1.21 24.78
C ALA A 48 2.05 -0.31 23.74
N ASP A 49 2.27 -0.83 22.52
CA ASP A 49 2.79 -0.04 21.40
C ASP A 49 1.81 1.07 21.00
N LEU A 50 0.51 0.76 20.96
CA LEU A 50 -0.54 1.73 20.64
C LEU A 50 -0.63 2.84 21.71
N ASP A 51 -0.62 2.46 22.99
CA ASP A 51 -0.66 3.40 24.10
C ASP A 51 0.55 4.34 24.08
N GLU A 52 1.76 3.78 23.84
CA GLU A 52 2.97 4.59 23.70
C GLU A 52 2.91 5.47 22.46
N ALA A 53 2.41 4.98 21.32
CA ALA A 53 2.26 5.77 20.09
C ALA A 53 1.36 7.01 20.33
N ILE A 54 0.22 6.81 20.99
CA ILE A 54 -0.72 7.88 21.35
C ILE A 54 -0.01 8.89 22.26
N GLU A 55 0.68 8.45 23.30
CA GLU A 55 1.41 9.34 24.23
C GLU A 55 2.44 10.22 23.49
N ARG A 56 3.24 9.63 22.59
CA ARG A 56 4.27 10.38 21.85
C ARG A 56 3.67 11.37 20.86
N LEU A 57 2.56 11.04 20.22
CA LEU A 57 1.88 11.93 19.28
C LEU A 57 1.11 13.06 19.99
N GLU A 58 0.59 12.81 21.20
CA GLU A 58 0.02 13.86 22.04
C GLU A 58 1.08 14.84 22.55
N GLU A 59 2.25 14.32 22.93
CA GLU A 59 3.41 15.16 23.24
C GLU A 59 3.83 15.99 22.02
N ALA A 60 3.88 15.39 20.83
CA ALA A 60 4.16 16.10 19.58
C ALA A 60 3.13 17.21 19.32
N TYR A 61 1.85 16.90 19.42
CA TYR A 61 0.77 17.87 19.26
C TYR A 61 0.88 19.04 20.26
N GLY A 62 1.28 18.75 21.51
CA GLY A 62 1.53 19.78 22.53
C GLY A 62 2.70 20.71 22.22
N HIS A 63 3.67 20.26 21.43
CA HIS A 63 4.80 21.08 20.96
C HIS A 63 4.50 21.90 19.71
N ALA A 64 3.51 21.50 18.89
CA ALA A 64 3.15 22.19 17.66
C ALA A 64 2.36 23.48 17.96
N ARG A 65 2.78 24.61 17.38
CA ARG A 65 2.04 25.88 17.40
C ARG A 65 0.80 25.78 16.52
N ALA A 66 -0.14 26.72 16.70
CA ALA A 66 -1.38 26.74 15.93
C ALA A 66 -1.13 26.88 14.42
N GLU A 67 -0.06 27.57 14.06
CA GLU A 67 0.36 27.86 12.68
C GLU A 67 1.28 26.78 12.09
N ASP A 68 1.75 25.82 12.88
CA ASP A 68 2.65 24.76 12.38
C ASP A 68 1.86 23.76 11.52
N SER A 69 2.30 23.53 10.29
CA SER A 69 1.67 22.56 9.36
C SER A 69 1.62 21.13 9.92
N TYR A 70 2.57 20.79 10.79
CA TYR A 70 2.61 19.50 11.50
C TYR A 70 1.54 19.33 12.58
N ARG A 71 0.87 20.39 13.03
CA ARG A 71 -0.18 20.30 14.05
C ARG A 71 -1.35 19.46 13.56
N GLY A 72 -1.81 19.70 12.34
CA GLY A 72 -2.89 18.92 11.71
C GLY A 72 -2.49 17.45 11.52
N THR A 73 -1.24 17.19 11.13
CA THR A 73 -0.68 15.84 10.99
C THR A 73 -0.64 15.11 12.33
N ALA A 74 -0.14 15.73 13.40
CA ALA A 74 -0.11 15.13 14.72
C ALA A 74 -1.53 14.85 15.24
N ALA A 75 -2.45 15.81 15.11
CA ALA A 75 -3.85 15.64 15.49
C ALA A 75 -4.53 14.49 14.72
N ALA A 76 -4.27 14.36 13.41
CA ALA A 76 -4.79 13.28 12.60
C ALA A 76 -4.36 11.90 13.14
N TYR A 77 -3.07 11.73 13.44
CA TYR A 77 -2.56 10.48 13.99
C TYR A 77 -3.09 10.19 15.39
N VAL A 78 -3.14 11.18 16.29
CA VAL A 78 -3.74 10.98 17.64
C VAL A 78 -5.19 10.54 17.51
N GLY A 79 -5.97 11.25 16.69
CA GLY A 79 -7.39 10.95 16.48
C GLY A 79 -7.61 9.54 15.94
N TRP A 80 -6.80 9.14 14.96
CA TRP A 80 -6.85 7.83 14.34
C TRP A 80 -6.44 6.69 15.28
N LEU A 81 -5.38 6.86 16.08
CA LEU A 81 -4.93 5.84 17.01
C LEU A 81 -5.86 5.69 18.22
N ARG A 82 -6.47 6.79 18.70
CA ARG A 82 -7.53 6.71 19.71
C ARG A 82 -8.78 6.01 19.16
N ALA A 83 -9.13 6.26 17.90
CA ALA A 83 -10.20 5.52 17.21
C ALA A 83 -9.91 4.02 17.20
N ALA A 84 -8.69 3.62 16.80
CA ALA A 84 -8.23 2.25 16.81
C ALA A 84 -8.30 1.63 18.21
N ARG A 85 -7.85 2.36 19.24
CA ARG A 85 -7.86 1.88 20.62
C ARG A 85 -9.28 1.61 21.12
N HIS A 86 -10.20 2.53 20.86
CA HIS A 86 -11.61 2.36 21.20
C HIS A 86 -12.22 1.12 20.51
N THR A 87 -12.02 0.96 19.21
CA THR A 87 -12.68 -0.11 18.43
C THR A 87 -12.04 -1.49 18.63
N ALA A 88 -10.72 -1.57 18.69
CA ALA A 88 -9.98 -2.83 18.75
C ALA A 88 -9.81 -3.38 20.17
N HIS A 89 -9.73 -2.51 21.17
CA HIS A 89 -9.48 -2.90 22.56
C HIS A 89 -10.68 -2.68 23.50
N GLY A 90 -11.80 -2.15 22.98
CA GLY A 90 -13.02 -1.98 23.75
C GLY A 90 -12.90 -0.93 24.86
N GLU A 91 -12.05 0.08 24.67
CA GLU A 91 -11.83 1.13 25.65
C GLU A 91 -13.05 2.05 25.83
N ALA A 92 -13.00 2.82 26.93
CA ALA A 92 -14.04 3.75 27.34
C ALA A 92 -14.45 4.72 26.22
N ASP A 93 -15.69 5.21 26.29
CA ASP A 93 -16.22 6.26 25.40
C ASP A 93 -15.32 7.52 25.37
N GLU A 94 -14.49 7.73 26.39
CA GLU A 94 -13.51 8.81 26.47
C GLU A 94 -12.52 8.79 25.29
N ASP A 95 -12.07 7.61 24.86
CA ASP A 95 -11.17 7.50 23.71
C ASP A 95 -11.86 7.85 22.39
N ARG A 96 -13.13 7.48 22.26
CA ARG A 96 -13.94 7.84 21.09
C ARG A 96 -14.11 9.36 20.99
N GLU A 97 -14.47 10.01 22.10
CA GLU A 97 -14.68 11.46 22.14
C GLU A 97 -13.37 12.23 21.95
N ALA A 98 -12.28 11.82 22.62
CA ALA A 98 -10.97 12.42 22.44
C ALA A 98 -10.43 12.19 21.01
N GLY A 99 -10.67 11.02 20.43
CA GLY A 99 -10.33 10.71 19.05
C GLY A 99 -11.07 11.61 18.06
N LEU A 100 -12.39 11.73 18.20
CA LEU A 100 -13.22 12.63 17.38
C LEU A 100 -12.74 14.08 17.46
N ALA A 101 -12.49 14.61 18.65
CA ALA A 101 -12.00 15.98 18.82
C ALA A 101 -10.67 16.22 18.07
N MET A 102 -9.76 15.25 18.08
CA MET A 102 -8.49 15.36 17.36
C MET A 102 -8.64 15.25 15.84
N LEU A 103 -9.56 14.40 15.36
CA LEU A 103 -9.89 14.34 13.94
C LEU A 103 -10.52 15.65 13.44
N GLU A 104 -11.39 16.29 14.23
CA GLU A 104 -11.97 17.59 13.90
C GLU A 104 -10.91 18.70 13.81
N VAL A 105 -9.94 18.71 14.74
CA VAL A 105 -8.78 19.62 14.68
C VAL A 105 -7.97 19.40 13.40
N ALA A 106 -7.71 18.14 13.03
CA ALA A 106 -7.00 17.82 11.80
C ALA A 106 -7.77 18.31 10.55
N LEU A 107 -9.07 18.04 10.48
CA LEU A 107 -9.93 18.44 9.35
C LEU A 107 -10.05 19.97 9.22
N ALA A 108 -9.94 20.70 10.32
CA ALA A 108 -9.89 22.17 10.31
C ALA A 108 -8.57 22.74 9.75
N THR A 109 -7.51 21.92 9.60
CA THR A 109 -6.20 22.36 9.10
C THR A 109 -6.20 22.43 7.56
N PRO A 110 -6.08 23.61 6.91
CA PRO A 110 -6.23 23.74 5.45
C PRO A 110 -5.21 22.92 4.66
N GLU A 111 -3.96 22.87 5.15
CA GLU A 111 -2.82 22.23 4.50
C GLU A 111 -2.72 20.72 4.74
N LEU A 112 -3.73 20.12 5.39
CA LEU A 112 -3.70 18.68 5.65
C LEU A 112 -3.66 17.91 4.32
N ASN A 113 -2.67 17.02 4.20
CA ASN A 113 -2.48 16.16 3.05
C ASN A 113 -3.83 15.52 2.61
N PRO A 114 -4.18 15.53 1.32
CA PRO A 114 -5.49 15.05 0.85
C PRO A 114 -5.85 13.62 1.25
N MET A 115 -4.87 12.71 1.27
CA MET A 115 -5.07 11.33 1.72
C MET A 115 -5.32 11.30 3.23
N MET A 116 -4.53 12.02 4.03
CA MET A 116 -4.76 12.12 5.49
C MET A 116 -6.12 12.71 5.82
N ARG A 117 -6.57 13.73 5.09
CA ARG A 117 -7.91 14.30 5.24
C ARG A 117 -8.99 13.26 4.97
N THR A 118 -8.83 12.47 3.91
CA THR A 118 -9.75 11.38 3.58
C THR A 118 -9.79 10.34 4.69
N MET A 119 -8.63 9.93 5.23
CA MET A 119 -8.57 9.01 6.38
C MET A 119 -9.24 9.59 7.61
N CYS A 120 -9.08 10.89 7.89
CA CYS A 120 -9.73 11.55 9.02
C CYS A 120 -11.26 11.55 8.89
N LEU A 121 -11.78 11.82 7.69
CA LEU A 121 -13.23 11.75 7.42
C LEU A 121 -13.78 10.34 7.59
N VAL A 122 -13.07 9.33 7.08
CA VAL A 122 -13.45 7.92 7.26
C VAL A 122 -13.45 7.54 8.74
N GLY A 123 -12.38 7.89 9.47
CA GLY A 123 -12.26 7.61 10.90
C GLY A 123 -13.34 8.30 11.73
N ALA A 124 -13.64 9.57 11.44
CA ALA A 124 -14.71 10.30 12.12
C ALA A 124 -16.08 9.69 11.84
N GLY A 125 -16.36 9.37 10.56
CA GLY A 125 -17.58 8.68 10.16
C GLY A 125 -17.77 7.35 10.88
N GLN A 126 -16.70 6.57 11.05
CA GLN A 126 -16.72 5.30 11.79
C GLN A 126 -17.01 5.48 13.28
N LEU A 127 -16.42 6.47 13.95
CA LEU A 127 -16.66 6.74 15.38
C LEU A 127 -18.08 7.25 15.63
N TYR A 128 -18.65 8.02 14.71
CA TYR A 128 -20.05 8.41 14.77
C TYR A 128 -20.99 7.21 14.55
N VAL A 129 -20.68 6.33 13.58
CA VAL A 129 -21.41 5.08 13.35
C VAL A 129 -21.36 4.15 14.56
N SER A 130 -20.20 3.98 15.19
CA SER A 130 -20.04 3.06 16.32
C SER A 130 -20.96 3.46 17.47
N ARG A 131 -21.10 4.76 17.75
CA ARG A 131 -22.01 5.27 18.79
C ARG A 131 -23.47 4.95 18.48
N VAL A 132 -23.89 5.11 17.22
CA VAL A 132 -25.25 4.77 16.78
C VAL A 132 -25.48 3.26 16.91
N MET A 133 -24.51 2.43 16.51
CA MET A 133 -24.61 0.98 16.60
C MET A 133 -24.73 0.50 18.05
N VAL A 134 -23.93 1.03 18.99
CA VAL A 134 -24.05 0.70 20.42
C VAL A 134 -25.44 1.04 20.96
N TYR A 135 -25.99 2.18 20.55
CA TYR A 135 -27.36 2.57 20.89
C TYR A 135 -28.38 1.54 20.39
N LEU A 136 -28.29 1.13 19.12
CA LEU A 136 -29.20 0.15 18.51
C LEU A 136 -29.07 -1.26 19.11
N GLN A 137 -27.87 -1.63 19.56
CA GLN A 137 -27.62 -2.96 20.15
C GLN A 137 -28.05 -3.05 21.62
N THR A 138 -28.24 -1.92 22.30
CA THR A 138 -28.65 -1.90 23.70
C THR A 138 -30.17 -2.10 23.80
N PRO A 139 -30.68 -3.19 24.40
CA PRO A 139 -32.11 -3.54 24.33
C PRO A 139 -33.07 -2.44 24.81
N GLY A 140 -32.70 -1.73 25.89
CA GLY A 140 -33.52 -0.62 26.40
C GLY A 140 -33.56 0.57 25.45
N GLU A 141 -32.44 0.89 24.81
CA GLU A 141 -32.35 1.98 23.85
C GLU A 141 -33.03 1.65 22.52
N MET A 142 -32.94 0.40 22.07
CA MET A 142 -33.73 -0.09 20.94
C MET A 142 -35.24 0.05 21.21
N MET A 143 -35.71 -0.25 22.43
CA MET A 143 -37.11 -0.01 22.80
C MET A 143 -37.47 1.48 22.82
N ASN A 144 -36.55 2.36 23.24
CA ASN A 144 -36.74 3.81 23.16
C ASN A 144 -36.85 4.28 21.71
N LEU A 145 -36.00 3.77 20.81
CA LEU A 145 -36.10 4.03 19.37
C LEU A 145 -37.47 3.62 18.82
N MET A 146 -37.92 2.39 19.11
CA MET A 146 -39.23 1.87 18.68
C MET A 146 -40.40 2.71 19.18
N ALA A 147 -40.24 3.35 20.34
CA ALA A 147 -41.20 4.28 20.91
C ALA A 147 -41.10 5.71 20.32
N GLY A 148 -40.21 5.96 19.37
CA GLY A 148 -39.92 7.29 18.81
C GLY A 148 -39.23 8.23 19.81
N LYS A 149 -38.50 7.67 20.79
CA LYS A 149 -37.85 8.40 21.90
C LYS A 149 -36.33 8.35 21.84
N ALA A 150 -35.75 8.14 20.66
CA ALA A 150 -34.30 8.22 20.50
C ALA A 150 -33.80 9.62 20.88
N PRO A 151 -32.72 9.73 21.68
CA PRO A 151 -32.13 11.02 22.00
C PRO A 151 -31.70 11.78 20.72
N PRO A 152 -31.96 13.10 20.62
CA PRO A 152 -31.58 13.91 19.45
C PRO A 152 -30.10 13.82 19.08
N GLN A 153 -29.26 13.56 20.08
CA GLN A 153 -27.82 13.39 19.89
C GLN A 153 -27.53 12.19 18.98
N ILE A 154 -28.24 11.06 19.10
CA ILE A 154 -27.99 9.87 18.27
C ILE A 154 -28.34 10.15 16.80
N ALA A 155 -29.42 10.88 16.53
CA ALA A 155 -29.75 11.33 15.18
C ALA A 155 -28.68 12.27 14.60
N THR A 156 -28.16 13.18 15.42
CA THR A 156 -27.07 14.09 15.04
C THR A 156 -25.79 13.32 14.68
N GLN A 157 -25.44 12.29 15.45
CA GLN A 157 -24.29 11.42 15.16
C GLN A 157 -24.44 10.72 13.81
N ALA A 158 -25.62 10.17 13.51
CA ALA A 158 -25.89 9.55 12.22
C ALA A 158 -25.82 10.55 11.05
N ASP A 159 -26.27 11.79 11.26
CA ASP A 159 -26.16 12.87 10.26
C ASP A 159 -24.70 13.23 9.98
N ARG A 160 -23.88 13.41 11.04
CA ARG A 160 -22.44 13.68 10.91
C ARG A 160 -21.69 12.55 10.22
N ALA A 161 -22.01 11.30 10.53
CA ALA A 161 -21.44 10.14 9.83
C ALA A 161 -21.72 10.20 8.32
N ALA A 162 -22.95 10.53 7.91
CA ALA A 162 -23.31 10.63 6.50
C ALA A 162 -22.59 11.79 5.79
N GLU A 163 -22.44 12.94 6.47
CA GLU A 163 -21.68 14.08 5.95
C GLU A 163 -20.23 13.69 5.65
N CYS A 164 -19.53 13.08 6.61
CA CYS A 164 -18.14 12.65 6.42
C CYS A 164 -17.99 11.65 5.27
N LEU A 165 -18.85 10.63 5.20
CA LEU A 165 -18.74 9.57 4.19
C LEU A 165 -19.07 10.05 2.77
N ARG A 166 -20.00 11.00 2.62
CA ARG A 166 -20.29 11.63 1.32
C ARG A 166 -19.12 12.47 0.84
N GLU A 167 -18.52 13.26 1.72
CA GLU A 167 -17.34 14.06 1.38
C GLU A 167 -16.18 13.17 0.90
N VAL A 168 -16.04 11.96 1.45
CA VAL A 168 -15.06 10.97 0.97
C VAL A 168 -15.39 10.49 -0.44
N ILE A 169 -16.66 10.15 -0.73
CA ILE A 169 -17.08 9.67 -2.07
C ILE A 169 -16.88 10.73 -3.16
N ASP A 170 -17.05 12.01 -2.82
CA ASP A 170 -16.91 13.11 -3.77
C ASP A 170 -15.43 13.45 -4.11
N ARG A 171 -14.46 12.77 -3.49
CA ARG A 171 -13.02 12.99 -3.73
C ARG A 171 -12.47 12.07 -4.84
N PRO A 172 -11.68 12.59 -5.78
CA PRO A 172 -11.21 11.82 -6.95
C PRO A 172 -10.06 10.84 -6.68
N GLN A 173 -9.46 10.84 -5.47
CA GLN A 173 -8.17 10.20 -5.19
C GLN A 173 -8.29 8.80 -4.57
N LEU A 174 -9.46 8.18 -4.61
CA LEU A 174 -9.71 6.91 -3.93
C LEU A 174 -9.66 5.71 -4.87
N SER A 175 -9.11 4.60 -4.37
CA SER A 175 -9.22 3.32 -5.06
C SER A 175 -10.68 2.88 -5.14
N ALA A 176 -11.02 2.12 -6.19
CA ALA A 176 -12.38 1.60 -6.39
C ALA A 176 -12.88 0.82 -5.17
N ASP A 177 -12.01 0.02 -4.54
CA ASP A 177 -12.34 -0.75 -3.35
C ASP A 177 -12.66 0.14 -2.15
N MET A 178 -11.89 1.22 -1.93
CA MET A 178 -12.16 2.16 -0.84
C MET A 178 -13.49 2.90 -1.07
N VAL A 179 -13.76 3.33 -2.31
CA VAL A 179 -15.05 3.95 -2.67
C VAL A 179 -16.20 2.99 -2.40
N GLU A 180 -16.07 1.71 -2.77
CA GLU A 180 -17.10 0.70 -2.51
C GLU A 180 -17.33 0.49 -1.00
N GLY A 181 -16.26 0.37 -0.20
CA GLY A 181 -16.37 0.25 1.25
C GLY A 181 -17.05 1.47 1.91
N VAL A 182 -16.71 2.68 1.47
CA VAL A 182 -17.32 3.92 1.96
C VAL A 182 -18.78 4.03 1.56
N ARG A 183 -19.15 3.63 0.34
CA ARG A 183 -20.55 3.57 -0.12
C ARG A 183 -21.38 2.58 0.71
N ALA A 184 -20.82 1.42 1.04
CA ALA A 184 -21.50 0.44 1.89
C ALA A 184 -21.75 0.99 3.30
N MET A 185 -20.75 1.66 3.90
CA MET A 185 -20.93 2.35 5.19
C MET A 185 -22.00 3.45 5.11
N LEU A 186 -21.98 4.27 4.06
CA LEU A 186 -22.96 5.33 3.88
C LEU A 186 -24.39 4.77 3.77
N ALA A 187 -24.58 3.69 3.00
CA ALA A 187 -25.87 3.02 2.90
C ALA A 187 -26.39 2.55 4.27
N MET A 188 -25.52 1.93 5.08
CA MET A 188 -25.86 1.55 6.45
C MET A 188 -26.25 2.76 7.31
N VAL A 189 -25.51 3.87 7.20
CA VAL A 189 -25.84 5.12 7.91
C VAL A 189 -27.20 5.68 7.48
N GLU A 190 -27.52 5.71 6.19
CA GLU A 190 -28.83 6.21 5.72
C GLU A 190 -30.00 5.37 6.26
N ILE A 191 -29.84 4.05 6.34
CA ILE A 191 -30.82 3.16 6.96
C ILE A 191 -31.01 3.52 8.44
N MET A 192 -29.90 3.70 9.18
CA MET A 192 -29.96 4.13 10.58
C MET A 192 -30.61 5.50 10.75
N ARG A 193 -30.33 6.45 9.86
CA ARG A 193 -30.98 7.78 9.85
C ARG A 193 -32.47 7.68 9.61
N GLY A 194 -32.90 6.80 8.70
CA GLY A 194 -34.32 6.50 8.47
C GLY A 194 -35.01 5.99 9.72
N MET A 195 -34.39 5.04 10.43
CA MET A 195 -34.91 4.52 11.71
C MET A 195 -35.00 5.60 12.79
N LEU A 196 -33.98 6.46 12.91
CA LEU A 196 -33.91 7.51 13.93
C LEU A 196 -34.90 8.65 13.67
N ARG A 197 -35.27 8.90 12.41
CA ARG A 197 -36.20 9.97 12.02
C ARG A 197 -37.66 9.49 11.89
N GLY A 198 -37.88 8.20 11.68
CA GLY A 198 -39.19 7.61 11.48
C GLY A 198 -39.87 7.19 12.77
N ALA A 199 -40.74 8.04 13.33
CA ALA A 199 -41.71 7.61 14.34
C ALA A 199 -42.82 6.78 13.66
N GLY A 200 -42.57 5.50 13.36
CA GLY A 200 -43.58 4.55 12.90
C GLY A 200 -43.64 4.28 11.39
N ALA A 201 -42.72 4.83 10.58
CA ALA A 201 -42.48 4.30 9.23
C ALA A 201 -41.66 3.01 9.40
N GLY A 202 -42.23 1.87 8.99
CA GLY A 202 -41.68 0.54 9.28
C GLY A 202 -40.19 0.40 8.96
N MET A 203 -39.48 -0.42 9.76
CA MET A 203 -38.06 -0.72 9.55
C MET A 203 -37.84 -1.42 8.21
N ASP A 204 -36.96 -0.86 7.39
CA ASP A 204 -36.45 -1.53 6.17
C ASP A 204 -35.36 -2.54 6.54
N PHE A 205 -35.79 -3.69 7.06
CA PHE A 205 -34.88 -4.80 7.36
C PHE A 205 -34.21 -5.39 6.10
N GLY A 206 -34.83 -5.21 4.93
CA GLY A 206 -34.28 -5.67 3.65
C GLY A 206 -33.03 -4.88 3.27
N GLY A 207 -33.13 -3.55 3.29
CA GLY A 207 -31.99 -2.66 3.05
C GLY A 207 -30.86 -2.87 4.06
N LEU A 208 -31.17 -3.10 5.34
CA LEU A 208 -30.15 -3.39 6.36
C LEU A 208 -29.40 -4.70 6.04
N GLY A 209 -30.10 -5.74 5.60
CA GLY A 209 -29.49 -7.01 5.19
C GLY A 209 -28.54 -6.85 4.01
N GLU A 210 -28.94 -6.08 2.98
CA GLU A 210 -28.12 -5.82 1.79
C GLU A 210 -26.86 -4.99 2.12
N ALA A 211 -27.00 -3.97 2.97
CA ALA A 211 -25.87 -3.17 3.44
C ALA A 211 -24.85 -4.03 4.23
N MET A 212 -25.34 -4.88 5.14
CA MET A 212 -24.46 -5.80 5.89
C MET A 212 -23.77 -6.82 4.99
N ALA A 213 -24.47 -7.38 3.99
CA ALA A 213 -23.87 -8.29 3.02
C ALA A 213 -22.77 -7.61 2.20
N SER A 214 -22.96 -6.34 1.84
CA SER A 214 -21.97 -5.53 1.13
C SER A 214 -20.73 -5.27 1.99
N ILE A 215 -20.91 -4.94 3.27
CA ILE A 215 -19.82 -4.79 4.25
C ILE A 215 -19.07 -6.11 4.43
N GLN A 216 -19.76 -7.24 4.55
CA GLN A 216 -19.13 -8.56 4.66
C GLN A 216 -18.32 -8.92 3.41
N LYS A 217 -18.85 -8.63 2.21
CA LYS A 217 -18.14 -8.84 0.94
C LYS A 217 -16.91 -7.94 0.80
N PHE A 218 -16.98 -6.72 1.33
CA PHE A 218 -15.83 -5.83 1.41
C PHE A 218 -14.79 -6.37 2.40
N GLN A 219 -15.22 -6.74 3.62
CA GLN A 219 -14.36 -7.37 4.63
C GLN A 219 -13.67 -8.62 4.11
N SER A 220 -14.38 -9.49 3.39
CA SER A 220 -13.78 -10.72 2.84
C SER A 220 -12.74 -10.45 1.77
N ARG A 221 -12.93 -9.40 0.95
CA ARG A 221 -11.93 -8.97 -0.06
C ARG A 221 -10.71 -8.37 0.59
N VAL A 222 -10.91 -7.55 1.61
CA VAL A 222 -9.85 -6.88 2.37
C VAL A 222 -9.09 -7.85 3.29
N ALA A 223 -9.74 -8.93 3.72
CA ALA A 223 -9.13 -10.00 4.51
C ALA A 223 -8.31 -11.00 3.67
N ALA A 224 -8.32 -10.89 2.33
CA ALA A 224 -7.58 -11.81 1.47
C ALA A 224 -6.06 -11.73 1.70
N PRO A 225 -5.35 -12.87 1.81
CA PRO A 225 -3.89 -12.89 1.92
C PRO A 225 -3.23 -12.31 0.67
N GLY A 226 -2.20 -11.46 0.84
CA GLY A 226 -1.35 -10.99 -0.27
C GLY A 226 -1.61 -9.57 -0.79
N ILE A 227 -2.65 -8.89 -0.33
CA ILE A 227 -2.82 -7.45 -0.62
C ILE A 227 -2.05 -6.67 0.44
N VAL A 228 -1.00 -5.94 0.02
CA VAL A 228 -0.31 -4.94 0.86
C VAL A 228 -1.35 -3.92 1.30
N ARG A 229 -1.73 -4.00 2.58
CA ARG A 229 -2.84 -3.24 3.12
C ARG A 229 -2.37 -1.79 3.33
N PRO A 230 -2.95 -0.77 2.68
CA PRO A 230 -3.16 0.47 3.41
C PRO A 230 -4.04 0.08 4.60
N ASN A 231 -3.53 0.32 5.80
CA ASN A 231 -3.94 -0.25 7.08
C ASN A 231 -5.33 0.24 7.57
N THR A 232 -6.32 0.30 6.68
CA THR A 232 -7.61 0.98 6.85
C THR A 232 -8.77 0.04 7.12
N SER A 233 -8.52 -1.24 7.39
CA SER A 233 -9.55 -2.24 7.73
C SER A 233 -10.04 -2.08 9.17
N PHE A 234 -10.57 -0.91 9.50
CA PHE A 234 -11.09 -0.53 10.83
C PHE A 234 -12.44 -1.15 11.18
N ILE A 235 -13.05 -1.88 10.24
CA ILE A 235 -14.36 -2.47 10.40
C ILE A 235 -14.20 -3.96 10.36
N ASP A 236 -13.91 -4.56 11.51
CA ASP A 236 -14.04 -5.99 11.73
C ASP A 236 -15.18 -6.26 12.73
N PHE A 237 -16.41 -6.19 12.23
CA PHE A 237 -17.62 -6.53 12.98
C PHE A 237 -17.64 -8.02 13.41
N GLY A 238 -16.89 -8.88 12.71
CA GLY A 238 -16.71 -10.29 13.04
C GLY A 238 -15.76 -10.46 14.23
N ALA A 239 -14.57 -9.82 14.18
CA ALA A 239 -13.59 -9.92 15.25
C ALA A 239 -14.12 -9.41 16.59
N ILE A 240 -14.97 -8.39 16.70
CA ILE A 240 -15.48 -7.99 18.03
C ILE A 240 -16.33 -9.11 18.66
N ASN A 241 -17.13 -9.82 17.87
CA ASN A 241 -17.99 -10.90 18.36
C ASN A 241 -17.22 -12.23 18.51
N ASP A 242 -16.24 -12.49 17.64
CA ASP A 242 -15.38 -13.68 17.66
C ASP A 242 -14.25 -13.57 18.69
N LEU A 243 -13.68 -12.39 18.93
CA LEU A 243 -12.68 -12.11 19.97
C LEU A 243 -13.28 -12.16 21.38
N MET A 244 -14.57 -11.85 21.53
CA MET A 244 -15.32 -12.07 22.78
C MET A 244 -15.72 -13.53 23.00
N ARG A 245 -15.61 -14.39 21.97
CA ARG A 245 -16.02 -15.82 22.02
C ARG A 245 -14.86 -16.81 21.85
N ALA A 246 -13.71 -16.39 21.33
CA ALA A 246 -12.59 -17.27 21.00
C ALA A 246 -11.58 -17.38 22.15
N ASP A 247 -11.19 -18.62 22.43
CA ASP A 247 -10.11 -18.99 23.34
C ASP A 247 -8.77 -18.37 22.88
N VAL A 248 -7.98 -17.87 23.84
CA VAL A 248 -6.79 -17.03 23.63
C VAL A 248 -5.74 -17.73 22.75
N LEU A 249 -5.73 -19.06 22.74
CA LEU A 249 -4.75 -19.88 22.03
C LEU A 249 -5.04 -20.10 20.54
N ASN A 250 -6.24 -19.77 20.04
CA ASN A 250 -6.66 -20.11 18.67
C ASN A 250 -6.65 -18.93 17.68
N ARG A 251 -6.00 -17.81 18.04
CA ARG A 251 -6.01 -16.61 17.20
C ARG A 251 -4.85 -16.64 16.19
N PRO A 252 -5.11 -16.49 14.87
CA PRO A 252 -4.07 -16.57 13.85
C PRO A 252 -3.12 -15.36 13.90
N VAL A 253 -1.83 -15.63 13.67
CA VAL A 253 -0.73 -14.64 13.64
C VAL A 253 -0.45 -14.26 12.19
N MET A 254 -0.44 -12.96 11.89
CA MET A 254 0.05 -12.43 10.61
C MET A 254 1.42 -11.77 10.78
N VAL A 255 2.27 -11.93 9.78
CA VAL A 255 3.61 -11.34 9.69
C VAL A 255 3.66 -10.49 8.42
N MET A 256 4.04 -9.22 8.53
CA MET A 256 4.36 -8.37 7.38
C MET A 256 5.59 -7.50 7.64
N ARG A 257 6.35 -7.25 6.56
CA ARG A 257 7.61 -6.49 6.47
C ARG A 257 7.35 -5.11 5.85
N GLU A 258 8.32 -4.21 5.97
CA GLU A 258 8.15 -2.75 5.92
C GLU A 258 9.35 -2.07 5.26
N GLU A 259 9.11 -1.24 4.23
CA GLU A 259 9.99 -0.24 3.57
C GLU A 259 9.05 0.82 2.91
N HIS A 260 9.34 2.10 2.67
CA HIS A 260 10.56 2.93 2.70
C HIS A 260 10.18 4.42 2.98
N ARG A 261 11.16 5.26 3.34
CA ARG A 261 11.02 6.65 3.86
C ARG A 261 11.70 7.67 2.91
N PRO A 262 11.11 8.83 2.57
CA PRO A 262 11.82 9.85 1.80
C PRO A 262 12.52 10.91 2.67
N THR A 263 13.70 11.30 2.23
CA THR A 263 14.64 12.30 2.77
C THR A 263 14.24 13.72 2.33
N VAL A 264 14.31 14.70 3.23
CA VAL A 264 14.05 16.12 2.93
C VAL A 264 15.34 16.92 3.07
N VAL A 265 15.64 17.73 2.04
CA VAL A 265 16.80 18.61 1.91
C VAL A 265 16.53 19.95 2.61
N GLU A 266 17.52 20.47 3.36
CA GLU A 266 17.48 21.76 4.05
C GLU A 266 17.61 22.93 3.06
N ALA A 267 16.74 23.94 3.19
CA ALA A 267 16.80 25.19 2.43
C ALA A 267 17.32 26.35 3.31
N GLU A 268 18.40 26.95 2.84
CA GLU A 268 19.11 28.10 3.39
C GLU A 268 18.34 29.40 3.12
N ILE A 269 18.33 30.32 4.08
CA ILE A 269 17.52 31.55 4.10
C ILE A 269 18.25 32.65 3.30
N ALA A 270 17.62 33.17 2.24
CA ALA A 270 18.09 34.33 1.49
C ALA A 270 17.18 35.56 1.68
N GLU A 271 17.83 36.73 1.75
CA GLU A 271 17.29 38.07 1.95
C GLU A 271 16.30 38.52 0.85
N PRO A 272 15.44 39.53 1.13
CA PRO A 272 14.32 39.89 0.26
C PRO A 272 14.79 40.52 -1.05
N GLU A 273 14.48 39.85 -2.17
CA GLU A 273 14.78 40.32 -3.51
C GLU A 273 13.76 41.32 -4.08
N PRO A 274 14.21 42.22 -4.97
CA PRO A 274 13.41 43.28 -5.59
C PRO A 274 12.32 42.74 -6.53
N GLU A 275 11.34 43.61 -6.81
CA GLU A 275 10.11 43.31 -7.57
C GLU A 275 10.35 42.44 -8.83
N PRO A 276 9.55 41.37 -9.02
CA PRO A 276 9.83 40.34 -10.01
C PRO A 276 9.65 40.84 -11.44
N GLU A 277 10.68 40.63 -12.27
CA GLU A 277 10.59 40.69 -13.72
C GLU A 277 9.51 39.69 -14.21
N PRO A 278 8.81 39.99 -15.33
CA PRO A 278 7.75 39.12 -15.84
C PRO A 278 8.26 37.69 -16.02
N GLU A 279 7.60 36.74 -15.35
CA GLU A 279 7.95 35.32 -15.40
C GLU A 279 8.00 34.87 -16.88
N PRO A 280 9.12 34.27 -17.32
CA PRO A 280 9.23 33.75 -18.68
C PRO A 280 8.12 32.74 -18.93
N GLU A 281 7.52 32.79 -20.13
CA GLU A 281 6.47 31.84 -20.51
C GLU A 281 6.96 30.41 -20.26
N PRO A 282 6.16 29.56 -19.59
CA PRO A 282 6.59 28.23 -19.21
C PRO A 282 6.99 27.45 -20.46
N GLU A 283 8.21 26.93 -20.46
CA GLU A 283 8.69 26.09 -21.54
C GLU A 283 7.71 24.91 -21.73
N PRO A 284 7.36 24.57 -22.99
CA PRO A 284 6.44 23.47 -23.24
C PRO A 284 7.03 22.19 -22.64
N ALA A 285 6.21 21.48 -21.86
CA ALA A 285 6.61 20.20 -21.30
C ALA A 285 7.08 19.27 -22.43
N PRO A 286 8.18 18.52 -22.24
CA PRO A 286 8.69 17.61 -23.27
C PRO A 286 7.62 16.58 -23.63
N ASP A 287 7.50 16.29 -24.92
CA ASP A 287 6.66 15.19 -25.40
C ASP A 287 7.31 13.83 -25.07
N ARG A 288 6.60 12.74 -25.36
CA ARG A 288 7.07 11.39 -25.09
C ARG A 288 8.43 11.09 -25.74
N ASP A 289 8.66 11.57 -26.96
CA ASP A 289 9.92 11.36 -27.67
C ASP A 289 11.07 12.14 -27.04
N GLY A 290 10.81 13.36 -26.56
CA GLY A 290 11.75 14.13 -25.73
C GLY A 290 12.12 13.39 -24.45
N LEU A 291 11.12 12.86 -23.73
CA LEU A 291 11.37 12.08 -22.50
C LEU A 291 12.15 10.79 -22.79
N ARG A 292 11.88 10.07 -23.88
CA ARG A 292 12.66 8.90 -24.30
C ARG A 292 14.12 9.24 -24.55
N ALA A 293 14.37 10.34 -25.27
CA ALA A 293 15.73 10.82 -25.52
C ALA A 293 16.45 11.15 -24.20
N MET A 294 15.74 11.72 -23.22
CA MET A 294 16.28 11.98 -21.89
C MET A 294 16.61 10.70 -21.12
N VAL A 295 15.78 9.66 -21.18
CA VAL A 295 16.09 8.34 -20.58
C VAL A 295 17.38 7.75 -21.17
N LEU A 296 17.50 7.74 -22.50
CA LEU A 296 18.69 7.22 -23.18
C LEU A 296 19.94 8.04 -22.85
N ALA A 297 19.80 9.36 -22.76
CA ALA A 297 20.88 10.26 -22.36
C ALA A 297 21.33 10.04 -20.91
N ALA A 298 20.38 9.86 -19.98
CA ALA A 298 20.66 9.57 -18.57
C ALA A 298 21.46 8.26 -18.41
N LEU A 299 21.08 7.22 -19.16
CA LEU A 299 21.79 5.94 -19.19
C LEU A 299 23.12 5.99 -19.98
N ARG A 300 23.41 7.11 -20.64
CA ARG A 300 24.60 7.35 -21.49
C ARG A 300 24.81 6.26 -22.55
N HIS A 301 23.71 5.70 -23.05
CA HIS A 301 23.77 4.57 -23.97
C HIS A 301 22.81 4.80 -25.14
N GLU A 302 23.37 5.15 -26.29
CA GLU A 302 22.55 5.64 -27.41
C GLU A 302 21.77 4.52 -28.13
N ASN A 303 22.23 3.25 -28.10
CA ASN A 303 21.68 2.23 -29.01
C ASN A 303 21.56 0.79 -28.48
N ASP A 304 21.94 0.50 -27.22
CA ASP A 304 21.89 -0.88 -26.72
C ASP A 304 21.63 -0.93 -25.21
N LEU A 305 20.35 -0.84 -24.85
CA LEU A 305 19.92 -0.96 -23.46
C LEU A 305 20.11 -2.36 -22.89
N ALA A 306 20.12 -3.40 -23.72
CA ALA A 306 20.30 -4.77 -23.26
C ALA A 306 21.72 -4.99 -22.73
N ALA A 307 22.73 -4.38 -23.37
CA ALA A 307 24.12 -4.45 -22.92
C ALA A 307 24.33 -3.89 -21.50
N LEU A 308 23.50 -2.94 -21.05
CA LEU A 308 23.59 -2.37 -19.70
C LEU A 308 23.25 -3.39 -18.60
N LEU A 309 22.41 -4.37 -18.92
CA LEU A 309 22.02 -5.44 -17.99
C LEU A 309 23.08 -6.53 -17.86
N ASP A 310 24.11 -6.56 -18.72
CA ASP A 310 25.24 -7.46 -18.57
C ASP A 310 26.05 -7.08 -17.31
N PRO A 311 26.28 -8.01 -16.37
CA PRO A 311 27.13 -7.77 -15.19
C PRO A 311 28.55 -7.31 -15.52
N ALA A 312 29.07 -7.61 -16.70
CA ALA A 312 30.39 -7.17 -17.16
C ALA A 312 30.40 -5.71 -17.66
N THR A 313 29.24 -5.15 -18.01
CA THR A 313 29.11 -3.75 -18.42
C THR A 313 29.09 -2.84 -17.19
N ALA A 314 29.96 -1.82 -17.19
CA ALA A 314 29.99 -0.84 -16.12
C ALA A 314 28.63 -0.14 -15.99
N ALA A 315 28.07 -0.15 -14.77
CA ALA A 315 26.82 0.54 -14.49
C ALA A 315 27.00 2.07 -14.55
N PRO A 316 25.98 2.83 -14.97
CA PRO A 316 25.91 4.26 -14.67
C PRO A 316 25.94 4.51 -13.16
N ASP A 317 26.21 5.75 -12.74
CA ASP A 317 26.15 6.11 -11.33
C ASP A 317 24.70 6.09 -10.78
N VAL A 318 24.56 5.99 -9.46
CA VAL A 318 23.25 5.85 -8.78
C VAL A 318 22.30 6.98 -9.15
N ALA A 319 22.78 8.23 -9.17
CA ALA A 319 21.96 9.39 -9.50
C ALA A 319 21.41 9.31 -10.94
N ALA A 320 22.25 8.95 -11.91
CA ALA A 320 21.84 8.77 -13.29
C ALA A 320 20.81 7.63 -13.47
N VAL A 321 20.93 6.56 -12.67
CA VAL A 321 19.97 5.45 -12.68
C VAL A 321 18.63 5.87 -12.05
N ASP A 322 18.64 6.59 -10.93
CA ASP A 322 17.42 7.11 -10.30
C ASP A 322 16.68 8.08 -11.22
N ASP A 323 17.41 8.98 -11.89
CA ASP A 323 16.86 9.88 -12.90
C ASP A 323 16.24 9.09 -14.07
N ALA A 324 16.92 8.04 -14.54
CA ALA A 324 16.40 7.18 -15.60
C ALA A 324 15.13 6.43 -15.16
N VAL A 325 15.03 5.95 -13.91
CA VAL A 325 13.82 5.32 -13.37
C VAL A 325 12.66 6.32 -13.34
N ALA A 326 12.89 7.53 -12.82
CA ALA A 326 11.87 8.58 -12.74
C ALA A 326 11.36 8.98 -14.14
N LEU A 327 12.27 9.20 -15.09
CA LEU A 327 11.93 9.55 -16.47
C LEU A 327 11.21 8.39 -17.19
N ALA A 328 11.73 7.17 -17.11
CA ALA A 328 11.11 6.02 -17.77
C ALA A 328 9.71 5.71 -17.21
N ARG A 329 9.51 5.89 -15.90
CA ARG A 329 8.18 5.79 -15.27
C ARG A 329 7.23 6.87 -15.80
N THR A 330 7.72 8.10 -15.91
CA THR A 330 6.94 9.20 -16.51
C THR A 330 6.54 8.89 -17.95
N VAL A 331 7.44 8.30 -18.75
CA VAL A 331 7.16 7.90 -20.14
C VAL A 331 6.02 6.87 -20.22
N VAL A 332 6.04 5.83 -19.37
CA VAL A 332 4.99 4.78 -19.40
C VAL A 332 3.66 5.26 -18.83
N ASP A 333 3.68 6.19 -17.86
CA ASP A 333 2.49 6.74 -17.20
C ASP A 333 1.90 7.96 -17.94
N LEU A 334 2.57 8.48 -18.98
CA LEU A 334 2.13 9.65 -19.73
C LEU A 334 0.82 9.36 -20.48
N ASP A 335 -0.25 10.09 -20.15
CA ASP A 335 -1.55 10.04 -20.85
C ASP A 335 -1.61 11.11 -21.97
N ASP A 336 -0.90 10.83 -23.06
CA ASP A 336 -0.91 11.65 -24.29
C ASP A 336 -1.90 11.11 -25.35
N GLY A 337 -2.79 10.21 -24.96
CA GLY A 337 -3.70 9.50 -25.86
C GLY A 337 -3.05 8.40 -26.70
N GLN A 338 -1.75 8.13 -26.51
CA GLN A 338 -1.05 7.00 -27.11
C GLN A 338 -0.61 6.01 -26.01
N PRO A 339 -0.80 4.69 -26.18
CA PRO A 339 -0.28 3.72 -25.22
C PRO A 339 1.25 3.67 -25.27
N ALA A 340 1.87 3.40 -24.12
CA ALA A 340 3.31 3.13 -24.03
C ALA A 340 3.69 1.93 -24.91
N THR A 341 4.83 2.04 -25.58
CA THR A 341 5.35 1.04 -26.52
C THR A 341 6.17 -0.04 -25.82
N ALA A 342 6.51 -1.12 -26.54
CA ALA A 342 7.46 -2.13 -26.07
C ALA A 342 8.81 -1.53 -25.62
N GLY A 343 9.30 -0.52 -26.36
CA GLY A 343 10.55 0.16 -26.04
C GLY A 343 10.49 0.94 -24.72
N ASP A 344 9.35 1.58 -24.43
CA ASP A 344 9.14 2.33 -23.19
C ASP A 344 9.18 1.42 -21.96
N TRP A 345 8.44 0.31 -22.03
CA TRP A 345 8.42 -0.70 -20.98
C TRP A 345 9.79 -1.37 -20.80
N PHE A 346 10.53 -1.59 -21.90
CA PHE A 346 11.88 -2.16 -21.81
C PHE A 346 12.87 -1.19 -21.18
N ALA A 347 12.80 0.11 -21.50
CA ALA A 347 13.64 1.13 -20.87
C ALA A 347 13.39 1.21 -19.36
N LEU A 348 12.12 1.16 -18.92
CA LEU A 348 11.78 1.09 -17.50
C LEU A 348 12.33 -0.19 -16.85
N ALA A 349 12.19 -1.35 -17.51
CA ALA A 349 12.75 -2.60 -17.00
C ALA A 349 14.27 -2.51 -16.79
N VAL A 350 14.99 -1.97 -17.78
CA VAL A 350 16.45 -1.79 -17.71
C VAL A 350 16.84 -0.85 -16.57
N ALA A 351 16.16 0.30 -16.43
CA ALA A 351 16.42 1.25 -15.35
C ALA A 351 16.21 0.63 -13.95
N LEU A 352 15.11 -0.10 -13.75
CA LEU A 352 14.83 -0.81 -12.49
C LEU A 352 15.82 -1.94 -12.22
N GLY A 353 16.22 -2.69 -13.25
CA GLY A 353 17.24 -3.73 -13.13
C GLY A 353 18.62 -3.16 -12.76
N LEU A 354 18.99 -2.01 -13.32
CA LEU A 354 20.20 -1.29 -12.96
C LEU A 354 20.17 -0.77 -11.52
N ARG A 355 19.03 -0.21 -11.09
CA ARG A 355 18.85 0.29 -9.72
C ARG A 355 19.00 -0.83 -8.70
N HIS A 356 18.31 -1.95 -8.93
CA HIS A 356 18.47 -3.15 -8.10
C HIS A 356 19.92 -3.68 -8.07
N ARG A 357 20.64 -3.62 -9.20
CA ARG A 357 22.06 -4.04 -9.23
C ARG A 357 22.96 -3.13 -8.40
N LEU A 358 22.68 -1.82 -8.39
CA LEU A 358 23.45 -0.83 -7.64
C LEU A 358 23.12 -0.85 -6.14
N ASP A 359 21.86 -1.16 -5.80
CA ASP A 359 21.38 -1.26 -4.44
C ASP A 359 20.53 -2.52 -4.23
N PRO A 360 21.16 -3.70 -4.09
CA PRO A 360 20.42 -4.96 -3.94
C PRO A 360 19.70 -5.08 -2.58
N GLU A 361 20.05 -4.22 -1.61
CA GLU A 361 19.51 -4.22 -0.25
C GLU A 361 18.46 -3.11 -0.03
N ALA A 362 18.29 -2.19 -0.98
CA ALA A 362 17.44 -1.00 -0.81
C ALA A 362 15.99 -1.33 -0.50
N GLU A 363 15.41 -2.27 -1.23
CA GLU A 363 13.99 -2.58 -1.12
C GLU A 363 13.81 -4.07 -1.45
N ASP A 364 13.15 -4.86 -0.58
CA ASP A 364 12.86 -6.32 -0.50
C ASP A 364 12.71 -7.10 -1.87
N GLY A 365 13.57 -6.86 -2.86
CA GLY A 365 13.39 -7.23 -4.26
C GLY A 365 12.32 -6.43 -5.02
N GLU A 366 11.86 -5.27 -4.55
CA GLU A 366 10.75 -4.52 -5.19
C GLU A 366 11.11 -4.06 -6.62
N ASP A 367 12.25 -3.39 -6.80
CA ASP A 367 12.73 -2.93 -8.11
C ASP A 367 12.94 -4.10 -9.09
N ARG A 368 13.49 -5.21 -8.61
CA ARG A 368 13.65 -6.43 -9.42
C ARG A 368 12.31 -6.96 -9.91
N THR A 369 11.31 -6.99 -9.02
CA THR A 369 9.96 -7.46 -9.32
C THR A 369 9.24 -6.51 -10.29
N ALA A 370 9.33 -5.20 -10.05
CA ALA A 370 8.77 -4.19 -10.93
C ALA A 370 9.43 -4.22 -12.32
N GLY A 371 10.75 -4.36 -12.37
CA GLY A 371 11.51 -4.47 -13.61
C GLY A 371 11.16 -5.73 -14.42
N LEU A 372 10.98 -6.87 -13.74
CA LEU A 372 10.54 -8.11 -14.38
C LEU A 372 9.12 -7.97 -14.98
N ARG A 373 8.19 -7.31 -14.29
CA ARG A 373 6.84 -7.02 -14.79
C ARG A 373 6.85 -6.04 -15.97
N ALA A 374 7.73 -5.03 -15.93
CA ALA A 374 7.94 -4.12 -17.04
C ALA A 374 8.50 -4.86 -18.28
N LEU A 375 9.50 -5.74 -18.10
CA LEU A 375 10.05 -6.58 -19.16
C LEU A 375 8.99 -7.49 -19.79
N HIS A 376 8.16 -8.11 -18.94
CA HIS A 376 7.06 -8.94 -19.39
C HIS A 376 6.02 -8.15 -20.21
N THR A 377 5.67 -6.94 -19.76
CA THR A 377 4.77 -6.03 -20.50
C THR A 377 5.36 -5.63 -21.85
N ALA A 378 6.66 -5.31 -21.91
CA ALA A 378 7.36 -5.04 -23.16
C ALA A 378 7.27 -6.22 -24.13
N LEU A 379 7.50 -7.43 -23.63
CA LEU A 379 7.47 -8.65 -24.43
C LEU A 379 6.07 -8.97 -24.99
N ARG A 380 5.00 -8.69 -24.23
CA ARG A 380 3.61 -8.84 -24.68
C ARG A 380 3.24 -7.88 -25.82
N ALA A 381 3.89 -6.73 -25.90
CA ALA A 381 3.67 -5.75 -26.96
C ALA A 381 4.34 -6.13 -28.29
N LEU A 382 5.26 -7.11 -28.30
CA LEU A 382 5.91 -7.59 -29.52
C LEU A 382 5.24 -8.87 -30.08
N PRO A 383 5.30 -9.13 -31.39
CA PRO A 383 5.04 -10.45 -31.97
C PRO A 383 6.18 -11.46 -31.68
N PRO A 384 5.92 -12.78 -31.55
CA PRO A 384 6.98 -13.77 -31.30
C PRO A 384 8.06 -13.86 -32.38
N GLY A 385 7.75 -13.50 -33.62
CA GLY A 385 8.72 -13.47 -34.72
C GLY A 385 9.53 -12.17 -34.80
N ASP A 386 9.27 -11.21 -33.93
CA ASP A 386 10.00 -9.94 -33.89
C ASP A 386 11.43 -10.17 -33.32
N PRO A 387 12.49 -9.66 -33.97
CA PRO A 387 13.86 -9.79 -33.49
C PRO A 387 14.05 -9.30 -32.05
N GLY A 388 13.33 -8.25 -31.65
CA GLY A 388 13.36 -7.72 -30.29
C GLY A 388 12.86 -8.72 -29.24
N SER A 389 11.99 -9.68 -29.60
CA SER A 389 11.53 -10.70 -28.65
C SER A 389 12.68 -11.58 -28.16
N VAL A 390 13.66 -11.91 -29.01
CA VAL A 390 14.84 -12.70 -28.60
C VAL A 390 15.67 -11.90 -27.61
N THR A 391 15.95 -10.63 -27.90
CA THR A 391 16.70 -9.73 -27.02
C THR A 391 16.01 -9.53 -25.67
N LEU A 392 14.70 -9.28 -25.65
CA LEU A 392 13.95 -9.12 -24.39
C LEU A 392 13.97 -10.41 -23.55
N LEU A 393 13.82 -11.56 -24.21
CA LEU A 393 13.84 -12.86 -23.52
C LEU A 393 15.21 -13.17 -22.93
N THR A 394 16.31 -12.86 -23.61
CA THR A 394 17.65 -13.09 -23.05
C THR A 394 17.95 -12.17 -21.87
N CYS A 395 17.37 -10.96 -21.86
CA CYS A 395 17.47 -10.02 -20.72
C CYS A 395 16.79 -10.54 -19.43
N LEU A 396 15.92 -11.56 -19.50
CA LEU A 396 15.33 -12.18 -18.32
C LEU A 396 16.39 -12.62 -17.30
N GLY A 397 17.55 -13.07 -17.78
CA GLY A 397 18.66 -13.50 -16.93
C GLY A 397 19.13 -12.45 -15.93
N ALA A 398 19.01 -11.16 -16.27
CA ALA A 398 19.42 -10.06 -15.39
C ALA A 398 18.50 -9.86 -14.17
N PHE A 399 17.29 -10.41 -14.20
CA PHE A 399 16.31 -10.31 -13.11
C PHE A 399 16.27 -11.59 -12.25
N LEU A 400 17.11 -12.57 -12.55
CA LEU A 400 17.19 -13.81 -11.77
C LEU A 400 18.15 -13.62 -10.58
N HIS A 401 17.71 -14.04 -9.40
CA HIS A 401 18.60 -14.09 -8.23
C HIS A 401 19.67 -15.18 -8.45
N PRO A 402 20.97 -14.90 -8.25
CA PRO A 402 22.05 -15.86 -8.52
C PRO A 402 21.94 -17.15 -7.69
N ASP A 403 21.66 -17.01 -6.39
CA ASP A 403 21.52 -18.16 -5.49
C ASP A 403 20.12 -18.80 -5.48
N ARG A 404 19.09 -18.07 -5.96
CA ARG A 404 17.69 -18.48 -5.85
C ARG A 404 16.88 -18.07 -7.09
N PRO A 405 17.22 -18.60 -8.27
CA PRO A 405 16.65 -18.16 -9.54
C PRO A 405 15.15 -18.47 -9.72
N VAL A 406 14.54 -19.14 -8.73
CA VAL A 406 13.16 -19.61 -8.70
C VAL A 406 12.36 -18.95 -7.56
N GLU A 407 12.87 -17.86 -6.97
CA GLU A 407 12.14 -17.09 -5.95
C GLU A 407 10.78 -16.57 -6.47
N ASP A 408 9.90 -16.22 -5.52
CA ASP A 408 8.50 -15.82 -5.74
C ASP A 408 8.31 -14.78 -6.87
N THR A 409 9.27 -13.87 -7.04
CA THR A 409 9.27 -12.85 -8.11
C THR A 409 9.06 -13.45 -9.51
N LEU A 410 9.70 -14.59 -9.81
CA LEU A 410 9.57 -15.24 -11.12
C LEU A 410 8.26 -16.02 -11.23
N ALA A 411 7.75 -16.58 -10.13
CA ALA A 411 6.57 -17.45 -10.14
C ALA A 411 5.32 -16.78 -10.75
N ASP A 412 5.15 -15.48 -10.53
CA ASP A 412 4.02 -14.68 -11.04
C ASP A 412 3.97 -14.60 -12.57
N VAL A 413 5.12 -14.67 -13.24
CA VAL A 413 5.24 -14.40 -14.70
C VAL A 413 5.91 -15.56 -15.47
N ALA A 414 6.40 -16.57 -14.77
CA ALA A 414 7.17 -17.68 -15.34
C ALA A 414 6.41 -18.44 -16.43
N GLU A 415 5.11 -18.67 -16.24
CA GLU A 415 4.29 -19.39 -17.21
C GLU A 415 4.23 -18.63 -18.54
N GLU A 416 3.93 -17.33 -18.48
CA GLU A 416 3.85 -16.46 -19.66
C GLU A 416 5.21 -16.33 -20.36
N PHE A 417 6.32 -16.21 -19.62
CA PHE A 417 7.66 -16.22 -20.20
C PHE A 417 7.98 -17.56 -20.88
N ALA A 418 7.66 -18.70 -20.26
CA ALA A 418 7.92 -20.02 -20.83
C ALA A 418 7.16 -20.23 -22.15
N ASP A 419 5.86 -19.89 -22.15
CA ASP A 419 5.02 -19.96 -23.34
C ASP A 419 5.52 -19.04 -24.44
N ARG A 420 6.00 -17.86 -24.06
CA ARG A 420 6.55 -16.91 -25.02
C ARG A 420 7.88 -17.38 -25.60
N ILE A 421 8.76 -17.99 -24.82
CA ILE A 421 9.98 -18.61 -25.31
C ILE A 421 9.65 -19.74 -26.29
N ASP A 422 8.67 -20.59 -25.97
CA ASP A 422 8.22 -21.65 -26.88
C ASP A 422 7.73 -21.06 -28.21
N ALA A 423 6.92 -20.00 -28.18
CA ALA A 423 6.44 -19.32 -29.39
C ALA A 423 7.59 -18.77 -30.24
N VAL A 424 8.58 -18.11 -29.62
CA VAL A 424 9.75 -17.54 -30.32
C VAL A 424 10.60 -18.66 -30.95
N ILE A 425 10.86 -19.76 -30.23
CA ILE A 425 11.61 -20.91 -30.76
C ILE A 425 10.89 -21.53 -31.97
N VAL A 426 9.55 -21.69 -31.90
CA VAL A 426 8.75 -22.27 -32.99
C VAL A 426 8.79 -21.44 -34.26
N THR A 427 8.97 -20.11 -34.17
CA THR A 427 9.07 -19.26 -35.37
C THR A 427 10.27 -19.62 -36.27
N GLY A 428 11.29 -20.30 -35.73
CA GLY A 428 12.48 -20.72 -36.47
C GLY A 428 13.41 -19.57 -36.91
N GLY A 429 13.17 -18.34 -36.41
CA GLY A 429 13.99 -17.17 -36.75
C GLY A 429 15.36 -17.10 -36.06
N ILE A 430 15.59 -17.95 -35.05
CA ILE A 430 16.85 -17.96 -34.27
C ILE A 430 17.90 -18.78 -35.01
N THR A 431 18.92 -18.11 -35.54
CA THR A 431 19.99 -18.76 -36.31
C THR A 431 21.26 -19.02 -35.49
N ALA A 432 21.47 -18.26 -34.41
CA ALA A 432 22.62 -18.44 -33.53
C ALA A 432 22.37 -19.57 -32.53
N ALA A 433 23.21 -20.61 -32.57
CA ALA A 433 23.09 -21.76 -31.67
C ALA A 433 23.19 -21.38 -30.17
N GLY A 434 23.97 -20.35 -29.85
CA GLY A 434 24.10 -19.83 -28.49
C GLY A 434 22.80 -19.21 -27.97
N GLU A 435 22.12 -18.38 -28.76
CA GLU A 435 20.84 -17.78 -28.40
C GLU A 435 19.77 -18.85 -28.18
N LEU A 436 19.69 -19.84 -29.08
CA LEU A 436 18.77 -20.97 -28.94
C LEU A 436 19.02 -21.76 -27.65
N ALA A 437 20.29 -22.02 -27.31
CA ALA A 437 20.65 -22.69 -26.07
C ALA A 437 20.26 -21.87 -24.83
N THR A 438 20.50 -20.55 -24.85
CA THR A 438 20.09 -19.63 -23.79
C THR A 438 18.58 -19.63 -23.59
N LEU A 439 17.80 -19.51 -24.68
CA LEU A 439 16.35 -19.55 -24.59
C LEU A 439 15.84 -20.90 -24.06
N HIS A 440 16.44 -22.02 -24.49
CA HIS A 440 16.09 -23.32 -23.94
C HIS A 440 16.37 -23.42 -22.43
N ALA A 441 17.50 -22.87 -21.96
CA ALA A 441 17.83 -22.84 -20.54
C ALA A 441 16.82 -21.99 -19.75
N LEU A 442 16.50 -20.79 -20.23
CA LEU A 442 15.51 -19.90 -19.62
C LEU A 442 14.11 -20.52 -19.61
N ARG A 443 13.72 -21.21 -20.69
CA ARG A 443 12.46 -21.96 -20.75
C ARG A 443 12.39 -23.02 -19.65
N CYS A 444 13.43 -23.83 -19.52
CA CYS A 444 13.49 -24.88 -18.49
C CYS A 444 13.39 -24.29 -17.09
N LEU A 445 14.06 -23.16 -16.84
CA LEU A 445 13.98 -22.45 -15.56
C LEU A 445 12.55 -21.95 -15.28
N CYS A 446 11.92 -21.29 -16.25
CA CYS A 446 10.55 -20.78 -16.09
C CYS A 446 9.55 -21.92 -15.82
N ARG A 447 9.63 -23.03 -16.57
CA ARG A 447 8.79 -24.21 -16.32
C ARG A 447 9.04 -24.83 -14.95
N ALA A 448 10.29 -24.85 -14.49
CA ALA A 448 10.62 -25.29 -13.13
C ALA A 448 9.97 -24.38 -12.08
N ALA A 449 10.03 -23.05 -12.26
CA ALA A 449 9.41 -22.09 -11.35
C ALA A 449 7.90 -22.28 -11.22
N VAL A 450 7.19 -22.47 -12.33
CA VAL A 450 5.76 -22.80 -12.31
C VAL A 450 5.50 -24.10 -11.53
N ALA A 451 6.24 -25.16 -11.82
CA ALA A 451 6.07 -26.45 -11.17
C ALA A 451 6.32 -26.38 -9.65
N PHE A 452 7.32 -25.60 -9.22
CA PHE A 452 7.61 -25.39 -7.80
C PHE A 452 6.52 -24.56 -7.10
N ALA A 453 6.02 -23.49 -7.74
CA ALA A 453 4.93 -22.69 -7.20
C ALA A 453 3.60 -23.48 -7.11
N GLU A 454 3.31 -24.37 -8.06
CA GLU A 454 2.18 -25.30 -7.96
C GLU A 454 2.38 -26.31 -6.84
N LEU A 455 3.58 -26.88 -6.73
CA LEU A 455 3.91 -27.85 -5.69
C LEU A 455 3.80 -27.24 -4.28
N GLY A 456 4.20 -25.97 -4.12
CA GLY A 456 4.02 -25.20 -2.87
C GLY A 456 2.56 -25.04 -2.44
N ARG A 457 1.64 -24.96 -3.39
CA ARG A 457 0.19 -24.84 -3.14
C ARG A 457 -0.51 -26.19 -2.99
N ALA A 458 0.08 -27.26 -3.53
CA ALA A 458 -0.53 -28.58 -3.52
C ALA A 458 -0.45 -29.23 -2.13
N PRO A 459 -1.58 -29.65 -1.52
CA PRO A 459 -1.53 -30.40 -0.28
C PRO A 459 -0.96 -31.81 -0.57
N VAL A 460 0.29 -32.06 -0.16
CA VAL A 460 0.91 -33.39 -0.26
C VAL A 460 0.37 -34.28 0.87
N PRO A 461 -0.40 -35.35 0.57
CA PRO A 461 -0.98 -36.22 1.59
C PRO A 461 0.10 -36.79 2.53
N VAL A 462 -0.21 -36.90 3.82
CA VAL A 462 0.75 -37.38 4.84
C VAL A 462 1.18 -38.82 4.53
N GLU A 463 0.28 -39.60 3.94
CA GLU A 463 0.46 -41.00 3.56
C GLU A 463 1.21 -41.15 2.22
N TYR A 464 1.55 -40.07 1.53
CA TYR A 464 2.26 -40.15 0.25
C TYR A 464 3.70 -40.70 0.46
N PRO A 465 4.06 -41.85 -0.14
CA PRO A 465 5.31 -42.56 0.16
C PRO A 465 6.58 -41.74 -0.11
N TRP A 466 6.51 -40.75 -1.00
CA TRP A 466 7.63 -39.88 -1.38
C TRP A 466 7.49 -38.45 -0.86
N ARG A 467 6.66 -38.22 0.16
CA ARG A 467 6.45 -36.90 0.76
C ARG A 467 7.75 -36.26 1.24
N ALA A 468 8.62 -37.02 1.91
CA ALA A 468 9.86 -36.48 2.44
C ALA A 468 10.85 -36.02 1.33
N PRO A 469 11.14 -36.82 0.28
CA PRO A 469 11.89 -36.35 -0.88
C PRO A 469 11.27 -35.13 -1.57
N LEU A 470 9.94 -35.10 -1.71
CA LEU A 470 9.23 -33.99 -2.35
C LEU A 470 9.38 -32.69 -1.54
N LEU A 471 9.19 -32.74 -0.23
CA LEU A 471 9.42 -31.61 0.68
C LEU A 471 10.90 -31.21 0.76
N ALA A 472 11.84 -32.15 0.56
CA ALA A 472 13.26 -31.83 0.49
C ALA A 472 13.59 -31.08 -0.82
N ALA A 473 12.99 -31.46 -1.94
CA ALA A 473 13.13 -30.77 -3.21
C ALA A 473 12.58 -29.33 -3.13
N MET A 474 11.41 -29.14 -2.50
CA MET A 474 10.83 -27.80 -2.26
C MET A 474 11.76 -26.91 -1.42
N ARG A 475 12.28 -27.45 -0.31
CA ARG A 475 13.22 -26.71 0.55
C ARG A 475 14.52 -26.34 -0.17
N ALA A 476 14.99 -27.20 -1.07
CA ALA A 476 16.19 -26.93 -1.86
C ALA A 476 16.00 -25.78 -2.85
N THR A 477 14.76 -25.45 -3.21
CA THR A 477 14.43 -24.31 -4.08
C THR A 477 14.07 -23.04 -3.32
N GLY A 478 14.16 -23.03 -1.99
CA GLY A 478 13.83 -21.88 -1.15
C GLY A 478 12.34 -21.73 -0.82
N LEU A 479 11.52 -22.76 -1.11
CA LEU A 479 10.09 -22.83 -0.77
C LEU A 479 9.81 -23.59 0.54
#